data_AF-A0A6I3UVL3-F1
#
_entry.id   AF-A0A6I3UVL3-F1
#
_cell.length_a   1.000
_cell.length_b   1.000
_cell.length_c   1.000
_cell.angle_alpha   90.00
_cell.angle_beta   90.00
_cell.angle_gamma   90.00
#
_symmetry.space_group_name_H-M   'P 1'
#
loop_
_entity.id
_entity.type
_entity.pdbx_description
1 polymer ?
#
loop_
_entity_poly.entity_id
_entity_poly.type
_entity_poly.pdbx_seq_one_letter_code
_entity_poly.pdbx_strand_id
1 'polypeptide(L)' 'EEIMKHAEGRLILCMLGPTAKVLAYHLSRKGYQVLDIGHIDSEYEWMKMGAKTKVKFSHKHTAEYNFDQDIQFIEDETYN' A
#
# COMPACT_ATOMS: atom_id res chain seq x y z
N GLU A 1 -14.47 9.26 6.65
CA GLU A 1 -14.40 10.02 7.92
C GLU A 1 -13.25 9.57 8.80
N GLU A 2 -13.03 8.26 8.97
CA GLU A 2 -11.95 7.73 9.81
C GLU A 2 -10.56 8.31 9.51
N ILE A 3 -10.18 8.40 8.23
CA ILE A 3 -8.88 9.00 7.83
C ILE A 3 -8.71 10.41 8.40
N MET A 4 -9.75 11.24 8.40
CA MET A 4 -9.66 12.62 8.88
C MET A 4 -9.45 12.69 10.40
N LYS A 5 -9.91 11.68 11.16
CA LYS A 5 -9.69 11.62 12.62
C LYS A 5 -8.22 11.42 12.97
N HIS A 6 -7.43 10.81 12.07
CA HIS A 6 -6.04 10.43 12.33
C HIS A 6 -5.02 11.21 11.49
N ALA A 7 -5.45 12.00 10.51
CA ALA A 7 -4.58 12.62 9.51
C ALA A 7 -3.97 13.99 9.90
N GLU A 8 -4.34 14.56 11.05
CA GLU A 8 -3.83 15.88 11.46
C GLU A 8 -2.30 15.87 11.57
N GLY A 9 -1.64 16.78 10.84
CA GLY A 9 -0.17 16.90 10.81
C GLY A 9 0.56 15.77 10.09
N ARG A 10 -0.13 14.87 9.38
CA ARG A 10 0.46 13.70 8.72
C ARG A 10 0.37 13.77 7.20
N LEU A 11 1.40 13.26 6.53
CA LEU A 11 1.32 12.88 5.11
C LEU A 11 0.55 11.57 4.98
N ILE A 12 -0.45 11.54 4.10
CA ILE A 12 -1.24 10.32 3.86
C ILE A 12 -0.62 9.56 2.68
N LEU A 13 -0.25 8.30 2.90
CA LEU A 13 0.18 7.39 1.84
C LEU A 13 -0.95 6.38 1.57
N CYS A 14 -1.28 6.15 0.29
CA CYS A 14 -2.40 5.30 -0.10
C CYS A 14 -1.98 4.20 -1.08
N MET A 15 -2.41 2.97 -0.79
CA MET A 15 -2.17 1.77 -1.59
C MET A 15 -3.48 0.98 -1.68
N LEU A 16 -4.45 1.49 -2.43
CA LEU A 16 -5.84 1.00 -2.42
C LEU A 16 -6.46 0.93 -3.83
N GLY A 17 -5.69 0.44 -4.80
CA GLY A 17 -6.17 0.22 -6.18
C GLY A 17 -6.86 1.45 -6.80
N PRO A 18 -7.95 1.26 -7.58
CA PRO A 18 -8.73 2.37 -8.14
C PRO A 18 -9.31 3.32 -7.08
N THR A 19 -9.66 2.81 -5.91
CA THR A 19 -10.26 3.59 -4.81
C THR A 19 -9.32 4.68 -4.30
N ALA A 20 -8.00 4.41 -4.26
CA ALA A 20 -7.01 5.39 -3.82
C ALA A 20 -7.06 6.71 -4.60
N LYS A 21 -7.42 6.68 -5.89
CA LYS A 21 -7.46 7.86 -6.75
C LYS A 21 -8.60 8.81 -6.36
N VAL A 22 -9.80 8.26 -6.22
CA VAL A 22 -11.00 9.01 -5.78
C VAL A 22 -10.81 9.50 -4.35
N LEU A 23 -10.23 8.67 -3.48
CA LEU A 23 -9.92 9.04 -2.11
C LEU A 23 -8.92 10.21 -2.01
N ALA A 24 -7.81 10.13 -2.74
CA ALA A 24 -6.81 11.20 -2.81
C ALA A 24 -7.41 12.50 -3.33
N TYR A 25 -8.28 12.43 -4.35
CA TYR A 25 -9.02 13.60 -4.82
C TYR A 25 -9.89 14.20 -3.71
N HIS A 26 -10.73 13.42 -3.03
CA HIS A 26 -11.61 13.97 -1.98
C HIS A 26 -10.85 14.54 -0.77
N LEU A 27 -9.77 13.90 -0.35
CA LEU A 27 -8.95 14.35 0.78
C LEU A 27 -8.13 15.60 0.42
N SER A 28 -7.58 15.68 -0.80
CA SER A 28 -6.89 16.90 -1.25
C SER A 28 -7.82 18.10 -1.33
N ARG A 29 -9.08 17.91 -1.74
CA ARG A 29 -10.12 18.96 -1.69
C ARG A 29 -10.45 19.45 -0.27
N LYS A 30 -10.06 18.70 0.76
CA LYS A 30 -10.20 19.05 2.18
C LYS A 30 -8.89 19.58 2.79
N GLY A 31 -7.85 19.77 1.99
CA GLY A 31 -6.57 20.35 2.42
C GLY A 31 -5.51 19.33 2.87
N TYR A 32 -5.79 18.02 2.77
CA TYR A 32 -4.79 17.00 3.13
C TYR A 32 -3.83 16.72 1.97
N GLN A 33 -2.56 16.50 2.29
CA GLN A 33 -1.60 15.98 1.32
C GLN A 33 -1.69 14.45 1.28
N VAL A 34 -1.93 13.91 0.08
CA VAL A 34 -2.05 12.47 -0.16
C VAL A 34 -1.15 12.05 -1.31
N LEU A 35 -0.37 11.00 -1.12
CA LEU A 35 0.38 10.32 -2.17
C LEU A 35 -0.20 8.92 -2.39
N ASP A 36 -0.74 8.70 -3.58
CA ASP A 36 -1.12 7.37 -4.05
C ASP A 36 0.12 6.67 -4.59
N ILE A 37 0.64 5.70 -3.83
CA ILE A 37 1.91 5.02 -4.11
C ILE A 37 1.73 3.55 -4.53
N GLY A 38 0.49 3.08 -4.64
CA GLY A 38 0.16 1.78 -5.26
C GLY A 38 1.00 0.60 -4.74
N HIS A 39 1.53 -0.19 -5.67
CA HIS A 39 2.32 -1.40 -5.37
C HIS A 39 3.82 -1.13 -5.09
N ILE A 40 4.18 0.03 -4.55
CA ILE A 40 5.59 0.37 -4.28
C ILE A 40 6.31 -0.67 -3.39
N ASP A 41 5.60 -1.32 -2.47
CA ASP A 41 6.17 -2.36 -1.60
C ASP A 41 6.68 -3.56 -2.42
N SER A 42 5.89 -4.05 -3.39
CA SER A 42 6.31 -5.19 -4.22
C SER A 42 7.53 -4.88 -5.08
N GLU A 43 7.56 -3.69 -5.69
CA GLU A 43 8.71 -3.24 -6.48
C GLU A 43 9.96 -3.05 -5.60
N TYR A 44 9.79 -2.52 -4.39
CA TYR A 44 10.89 -2.35 -3.44
C TYR A 44 11.48 -3.69 -2.98
N GLU A 45 10.63 -4.69 -2.72
CA GLU A 45 11.08 -6.04 -2.39
C GLU A 45 11.83 -6.68 -3.57
N TRP A 46 11.29 -6.61 -4.79
CA TRP A 46 11.98 -7.13 -5.97
C TRP A 46 13.32 -6.43 -6.24
N MET A 47 13.40 -5.13 -6.03
CA MET A 47 14.65 -4.37 -6.10
C MET A 47 15.69 -4.89 -5.10
N LYS A 48 15.31 -5.04 -3.82
CA LYS A 48 16.21 -5.56 -2.77
C LYS A 48 16.70 -6.98 -3.08
N MET A 49 15.84 -7.81 -3.66
CA MET A 49 16.17 -9.18 -4.06
C MET A 49 17.06 -9.24 -5.32
N GLY A 50 17.21 -8.14 -6.06
CA GLY A 50 17.82 -8.14 -7.38
C GLY A 50 17.03 -8.98 -8.39
N ALA A 51 15.72 -9.13 -8.17
CA ALA A 51 14.85 -10.00 -8.96
C ALA A 51 14.84 -9.58 -10.44
N LYS A 52 14.79 -10.58 -11.33
CA LYS A 52 14.67 -10.37 -12.79
C LYS A 52 13.26 -10.64 -13.31
N THR A 53 12.39 -11.17 -12.45
CA THR A 53 11.01 -11.52 -12.72
C THR A 53 10.15 -11.15 -11.50
N LYS A 54 8.83 -11.10 -11.68
CA LYS A 54 7.87 -10.84 -10.61
C LYS A 54 7.72 -12.08 -9.72
N VAL A 55 8.54 -12.17 -8.68
CA VAL A 55 8.54 -13.30 -7.74
C VAL A 55 7.37 -13.14 -6.76
N LYS A 56 6.48 -14.13 -6.67
CA LYS A 56 5.37 -14.15 -5.70
C LYS A 56 5.90 -14.23 -4.26
N PHE A 57 5.41 -13.36 -3.38
CA PHE A 57 5.69 -13.43 -1.94
C PHE A 57 4.70 -14.37 -1.24
N SER A 58 5.18 -15.06 -0.20
CA SER A 58 4.37 -15.99 0.58
C SER A 58 3.65 -15.34 1.77
N HIS A 59 4.04 -14.13 2.18
CA HIS A 59 3.64 -13.56 3.49
C HIS A 59 2.90 -12.22 3.42
N LYS A 60 2.66 -11.71 2.21
CA LYS A 60 1.96 -10.46 1.95
C LYS A 60 1.42 -10.44 0.52
N HIS A 61 0.59 -9.45 0.20
CA HIS A 61 0.17 -9.18 -1.17
C HIS A 61 1.39 -9.01 -2.10
N THR A 62 1.29 -9.52 -3.33
CA THR A 62 2.30 -9.29 -4.37
C THR A 62 1.63 -8.71 -5.60
N ALA A 63 2.21 -7.61 -6.11
CA ALA A 63 1.77 -7.01 -7.36
C ALA A 63 1.69 -8.06 -8.49
N GLU A 64 0.62 -7.97 -9.29
CA GLU A 64 0.28 -8.89 -10.38
C GLU A 64 -0.17 -10.30 -9.95
N TYR A 65 -0.04 -10.64 -8.68
CA TYR A 65 -0.68 -11.82 -8.07
C TYR A 65 -1.91 -11.39 -7.25
N ASN A 66 -2.80 -10.62 -7.89
CA ASN A 66 -3.86 -9.85 -7.23
C ASN A 66 -5.04 -10.67 -6.66
N PHE A 67 -4.97 -11.99 -6.72
CA PHE A 67 -6.00 -12.87 -6.13
C PHE A 67 -5.69 -13.25 -4.67
N ASP A 68 -4.52 -12.86 -4.15
CA ASP A 68 -4.12 -13.08 -2.76
C ASP A 68 -4.23 -14.54 -2.29
N GLN A 69 -3.94 -15.46 -3.20
CA GLN A 69 -3.93 -16.90 -2.94
C GLN A 69 -2.63 -17.33 -2.26
N ASP A 70 -2.70 -18.31 -1.36
CA ASP A 70 -1.54 -18.93 -0.69
C ASP A 70 -0.66 -17.96 0.12
N ILE A 71 -1.27 -16.95 0.74
CA ILE A 71 -0.58 -16.01 1.65
C ILE A 71 -0.69 -16.50 3.09
N GLN A 72 0.45 -16.63 3.76
CA GLN A 72 0.58 -16.89 5.19
C GLN A 72 1.20 -15.67 5.88
N PHE A 73 0.38 -14.87 6.55
CA PHE A 73 0.88 -13.71 7.27
C PHE A 73 1.88 -14.12 8.37
N ILE A 74 2.90 -13.29 8.55
CA ILE A 74 3.86 -13.40 9.65
C ILE A 74 3.40 -12.51 10.82
N GLU A 75 3.79 -12.89 12.03
CA GLU A 75 3.59 -12.05 13.21
C GLU A 75 4.65 -10.94 13.23
N ASP A 76 4.19 -9.68 13.22
CA ASP A 76 5.04 -8.49 13.28
C ASP A 76 4.45 -7.52 14.32
N GLU A 77 5.06 -7.48 15.50
CA GLU A 77 4.64 -6.61 16.61
C GLU A 77 4.72 -5.12 16.28
N THR A 78 5.55 -4.71 15.32
CA THR A 78 5.64 -3.30 14.93
C THR A 78 4.48 -2.89 14.03
N TYR A 79 3.91 -3.85 13.28
CA TYR A 79 2.76 -3.62 12.41
C TYR A 79 1.42 -3.68 13.16
N ASN A 80 1.28 -4.61 14.11
CA ASN A 80 0.05 -4.87 14.88
C ASN A 80 -0.32 -3.75 15.86
#